data_AF-A0A7S0GU69-F1
#
_entry.id   AF-A0A7S0GU69-F1
#
_cell.length_a   1.000
_cell.length_b   1.000
_cell.length_c   1.000
_cell.angle_alpha   90.00
_cell.angle_beta   90.00
_cell.angle_gamma   90.00
#
_symmetry.space_group_name_H-M   'P 1'
#
loop_
_entity.id
_entity.type
_entity.pdbx_description
1 polymer ?
#
loop_
_entity_poly.entity_id
_entity_poly.type
_entity_poly.pdbx_seq_one_letter_code
_entity_poly.pdbx_strand_id
1 'polypeptide(L)'
;RTPRRGHASAARCVDASPKDAKRAAAAARRMEADAKTTAAELEARRASAESASPSPRALRNLTRLSAYATHGDSIKGFFEPGLLRLYLELDAVHESRGVRGALVEIGVFHGKSFMPLALLRQPGERCVAIDCFEDQSANTDRSGEGDAVAFRKNVDATMRACCDGGCDAREDWLAVLETDSRLLADDASPLRAAAGSPVRLFSIDGCHTAEATAADLRVASNAMHPEGVVVLDDAFNPDWPGVVTGLFDWRQDVLETLAKKTFAANDVSRRGGPNDTLVADGIGVSSGWNDVGLEPFAIGFGKVFLCRPAVRDAYFARFKRVDEERGDAFGAAARKTAEFMRRPCAVFRHGWISTFHGNE
;
A
#
# COMPACT_ATOMS: atom_id res chain seq x y z
N ARG A 1 37.48 26.91 22.80
CA ARG A 1 37.37 25.95 21.68
C ARG A 1 37.08 24.58 22.26
N THR A 2 35.80 24.24 22.40
CA THR A 2 35.29 22.96 22.88
C THR A 2 35.09 22.03 21.67
N PRO A 3 35.53 20.75 21.72
CA PRO A 3 35.35 19.84 20.61
C PRO A 3 33.90 19.34 20.56
N ARG A 4 33.35 19.27 19.35
CA ARG A 4 32.00 18.77 19.04
C ARG A 4 31.87 17.30 19.47
N ARG A 5 30.85 16.98 20.26
CA ARG A 5 30.40 15.60 20.51
C ARG A 5 29.82 15.04 19.22
N GLY A 6 30.32 13.87 18.80
CA GLY A 6 29.76 13.10 17.69
C GLY A 6 28.35 12.62 18.02
N HIS A 7 27.44 12.74 17.06
CA HIS A 7 26.09 12.19 17.16
C HIS A 7 26.16 10.67 17.18
N ALA A 8 25.46 10.09 18.14
CA ALA A 8 25.36 8.66 18.37
C ALA A 8 24.65 7.99 17.20
N SER A 9 25.26 6.90 16.74
CA SER A 9 24.71 5.89 15.84
C SER A 9 23.31 5.47 16.27
N ALA A 10 22.40 5.41 15.29
CA ALA A 10 21.08 4.77 15.38
C ALA A 10 21.13 3.47 16.21
N ALA A 11 20.16 3.31 17.10
CA ALA A 11 19.96 2.09 17.86
C ALA A 11 19.58 0.97 16.86
N ARG A 12 20.56 0.13 16.52
CA ARG A 12 20.37 -1.07 15.71
C ARG A 12 19.47 -2.04 16.47
N CYS A 13 18.41 -2.53 15.83
CA CYS A 13 17.79 -3.77 16.23
C CYS A 13 18.84 -4.86 16.01
N VAL A 14 19.48 -5.30 17.11
CA VAL A 14 20.60 -6.26 17.17
C VAL A 14 21.87 -5.77 16.44
N ASP A 15 23.05 -5.97 17.02
CA ASP A 15 24.32 -5.61 16.39
C ASP A 15 24.44 -6.27 15.01
N ALA A 16 24.19 -5.51 13.95
CA ALA A 16 24.24 -6.00 12.57
C ALA A 16 25.58 -6.69 12.33
N SER A 17 25.52 -8.02 12.15
CA SER A 17 26.68 -8.85 11.87
C SER A 17 27.32 -8.39 10.55
N PRO A 18 28.63 -8.60 10.33
CA PRO A 18 29.24 -8.41 9.02
C PRO A 18 28.49 -9.14 7.88
N LYS A 19 27.77 -10.23 8.21
CA LYS A 19 26.88 -10.93 7.28
C LYS A 19 25.65 -10.10 6.90
N ASP A 20 25.06 -9.36 7.84
CA ASP A 20 23.88 -8.52 7.63
C ASP A 20 24.25 -7.28 6.81
N ALA A 21 25.41 -6.69 7.05
CA ALA A 21 25.93 -5.60 6.22
C ALA A 21 26.18 -6.05 4.77
N LYS A 22 26.71 -7.26 4.56
CA LYS A 22 26.91 -7.84 3.23
C LYS A 22 25.58 -8.14 2.53
N ARG A 23 24.57 -8.64 3.26
CA ARG A 23 23.21 -8.86 2.75
C ARG A 23 22.53 -7.55 2.37
N ALA A 24 22.66 -6.51 3.19
CA ALA A 24 22.19 -5.15 2.90
C ALA A 24 22.82 -4.56 1.63
N ALA A 25 24.14 -4.68 1.48
CA ALA A 25 24.82 -4.23 0.26
C ALA A 25 24.43 -5.05 -0.99
N ALA A 26 24.14 -6.34 -0.83
CA ALA A 26 23.64 -7.18 -1.92
C ALA A 26 22.20 -6.81 -2.31
N ALA A 27 21.32 -6.61 -1.33
CA ALA A 27 19.95 -6.16 -1.54
C ALA A 27 19.92 -4.78 -2.23
N ALA A 28 20.73 -3.82 -1.78
CA ALA A 28 20.81 -2.50 -2.40
C ALA A 28 21.25 -2.55 -3.88
N ARG A 29 22.28 -3.34 -4.20
CA ARG A 29 22.72 -3.54 -5.60
C ARG A 29 21.66 -4.22 -6.45
N ARG A 30 20.93 -5.19 -5.88
CA ARG A 30 19.82 -5.85 -6.57
C ARG A 30 18.69 -4.86 -6.84
N MET A 31 18.31 -4.03 -5.87
CA MET A 31 17.28 -3.00 -6.05
C MET A 31 17.66 -2.02 -7.18
N GLU A 32 18.93 -1.57 -7.24
CA GLU A 32 19.41 -0.71 -8.33
C GLU A 32 19.34 -1.42 -9.69
N ALA A 33 19.70 -2.71 -9.75
CA ALA A 33 19.59 -3.49 -10.98
C ALA A 33 18.11 -3.69 -11.40
N ASP A 34 17.24 -4.06 -10.45
CA ASP A 34 15.81 -4.25 -10.65
C ASP A 34 15.12 -2.92 -11.06
N ALA A 35 15.61 -1.78 -10.59
CA ALA A 35 15.16 -0.45 -11.01
C ALA A 35 15.49 -0.18 -12.47
N LYS A 36 16.75 -0.42 -12.89
CA LYS A 36 17.17 -0.28 -14.29
C LYS A 36 16.40 -1.22 -15.22
N THR A 37 16.25 -2.48 -14.83
CA THR A 37 15.46 -3.46 -15.57
C THR A 37 14.01 -3.01 -15.70
N THR A 38 13.40 -2.59 -14.59
CA THR A 38 12.02 -2.08 -14.61
C THR A 38 11.85 -0.84 -15.49
N ALA A 39 12.78 0.11 -15.44
CA ALA A 39 12.75 1.29 -16.29
C ALA A 39 12.78 0.89 -17.78
N ALA A 40 13.71 0.01 -18.17
CA ALA A 40 13.81 -0.47 -19.55
C ALA A 40 12.53 -1.19 -20.01
N GLU A 41 11.93 -2.00 -19.14
CA GLU A 41 10.70 -2.73 -19.43
C GLU A 41 9.49 -1.80 -19.57
N LEU A 42 9.37 -0.77 -18.72
CA LEU A 42 8.31 0.24 -18.82
C LEU A 42 8.46 1.11 -20.08
N GLU A 43 9.69 1.48 -20.45
CA GLU A 43 9.97 2.21 -21.69
C GLU A 43 9.65 1.38 -22.94
N ALA A 44 10.05 0.11 -22.98
CA ALA A 44 9.70 -0.80 -24.08
C ALA A 44 8.18 -0.95 -24.22
N ARG A 45 7.47 -1.03 -23.09
CA ARG A 45 6.01 -1.09 -23.05
C ARG A 45 5.39 0.24 -23.52
N ARG A 46 5.99 1.39 -23.19
CA ARG A 46 5.55 2.71 -23.66
C ARG A 46 5.66 2.80 -25.19
N ALA A 47 6.82 2.44 -25.74
CA ALA A 47 7.04 2.44 -27.18
C ALA A 47 6.07 1.49 -27.92
N SER A 48 5.78 0.32 -27.33
CA SER A 48 4.83 -0.63 -27.92
C SER A 48 3.38 -0.17 -27.80
N ALA A 49 3.03 0.53 -26.72
CA ALA A 49 1.67 1.00 -26.47
C ALA A 49 1.20 2.00 -27.53
N GLU A 50 2.07 2.81 -28.12
CA GLU A 50 1.71 3.74 -29.21
C GLU A 50 1.00 3.03 -30.37
N SER A 51 1.33 1.76 -30.64
CA SER A 51 0.67 0.93 -31.66
C SER A 51 -0.67 0.32 -31.23
N ALA A 52 -0.94 0.27 -29.91
CA ALA A 52 -2.09 -0.41 -29.31
C ALA A 52 -3.24 0.53 -28.89
N SER A 53 -3.16 1.82 -29.24
CA SER A 53 -4.18 2.84 -28.93
C SER A 53 -4.65 2.87 -27.45
N PRO A 54 -3.73 3.02 -26.47
CA PRO A 54 -4.06 3.07 -25.05
C PRO A 54 -4.92 4.29 -24.72
N SER A 55 -5.63 4.23 -23.59
CA SER A 55 -6.28 5.41 -23.05
C SER A 55 -5.25 6.52 -22.74
N PRO A 56 -5.63 7.81 -22.84
CA PRO A 56 -4.74 8.90 -22.45
C PRO A 56 -4.21 8.79 -21.02
N ARG A 57 -5.04 8.28 -20.09
CA ARG A 57 -4.65 8.03 -18.69
C ARG A 57 -3.59 6.94 -18.60
N ALA A 58 -3.77 5.82 -19.29
CA ALA A 58 -2.82 4.71 -19.26
C ALA A 58 -1.45 5.13 -19.82
N LEU A 59 -1.42 5.84 -20.95
CA LEU A 59 -0.17 6.33 -21.55
C LEU A 59 0.54 7.34 -20.65
N ARG A 60 -0.22 8.28 -20.06
CA ARG A 60 0.33 9.27 -19.12
C ARG A 60 0.93 8.61 -17.89
N ASN A 61 0.19 7.71 -17.24
CA ASN A 61 0.64 7.04 -16.03
C ASN A 61 1.83 6.11 -16.30
N LEU A 62 1.84 5.41 -17.45
CA LEU A 62 3.00 4.63 -17.89
C LEU A 62 4.24 5.52 -18.07
N THR A 63 4.09 6.68 -18.72
CA THR A 63 5.19 7.63 -18.90
C THR A 63 5.73 8.14 -17.57
N ARG A 64 4.85 8.55 -16.65
CA ARG A 64 5.22 9.05 -15.32
C ARG A 64 5.95 8.02 -14.49
N LEU A 65 5.43 6.79 -14.43
CA LEU A 65 6.05 5.71 -13.64
C LEU A 65 7.33 5.17 -14.29
N SER A 66 7.45 5.24 -15.62
CA SER A 66 8.70 4.93 -16.31
C SER A 66 9.82 5.93 -15.96
N ALA A 67 9.52 7.23 -15.98
CA ALA A 67 10.44 8.26 -15.50
C ALA A 67 10.79 8.06 -14.02
N TYR A 68 9.81 7.71 -13.19
CA TYR A 68 10.03 7.44 -11.77
C TYR A 68 10.94 6.25 -11.51
N ALA A 69 10.86 5.19 -12.31
CA ALA A 69 11.71 4.01 -12.15
C ALA A 69 13.21 4.35 -12.14
N THR A 70 13.61 5.41 -12.86
CA THR A 70 14.99 5.93 -12.83
C THR A 70 15.19 6.98 -11.74
N HIS A 71 14.21 7.87 -11.54
CA HIS A 71 14.32 8.98 -10.58
C HIS A 71 14.31 8.51 -9.10
N GLY A 72 13.50 7.52 -8.76
CA GLY A 72 13.23 7.09 -7.39
C GLY A 72 14.45 6.56 -6.64
N ASP A 73 15.48 6.09 -7.34
CA ASP A 73 16.74 5.64 -6.71
C ASP A 73 17.52 6.77 -6.03
N SER A 74 17.27 8.03 -6.41
CA SER A 74 17.84 9.20 -5.74
C SER A 74 17.19 9.52 -4.38
N ILE A 75 16.05 8.89 -4.08
CA ILE A 75 15.27 9.12 -2.87
C ILE A 75 15.66 8.09 -1.82
N LYS A 76 15.99 8.56 -0.61
CA LYS A 76 16.27 7.70 0.55
C LYS A 76 15.00 6.94 0.93
N GLY A 77 15.12 5.65 1.21
CA GLY A 77 14.00 4.79 1.63
C GLY A 77 13.95 3.49 0.83
N PHE A 78 12.91 2.70 1.08
CA PHE A 78 12.69 1.42 0.43
C PHE A 78 11.47 1.49 -0.46
N PHE A 79 11.62 0.97 -1.68
CA PHE A 79 10.53 0.76 -2.61
C PHE A 79 11.00 -0.25 -3.65
N GLU A 80 10.21 -1.28 -3.89
CA GLU A 80 10.50 -2.31 -4.87
C GLU A 80 10.09 -1.85 -6.27
N PRO A 81 11.03 -1.66 -7.22
CA PRO A 81 10.70 -1.10 -8.53
C PRO A 81 9.64 -1.91 -9.29
N GLY A 82 9.61 -3.23 -9.11
CA GLY A 82 8.59 -4.10 -9.72
C GLY A 82 7.15 -3.75 -9.33
N LEU A 83 6.93 -3.06 -8.20
CA LEU A 83 5.60 -2.57 -7.79
C LEU A 83 5.00 -1.56 -8.76
N LEU A 84 5.83 -0.81 -9.50
CA LEU A 84 5.35 0.16 -10.49
C LEU A 84 4.41 -0.50 -11.51
N ARG A 85 4.68 -1.74 -11.88
CA ARG A 85 3.83 -2.50 -12.82
C ARG A 85 2.50 -2.87 -12.17
N LEU A 86 2.52 -3.32 -10.91
CA LEU A 86 1.29 -3.63 -10.20
C LEU A 86 0.43 -2.39 -9.99
N TYR A 87 1.05 -1.23 -9.72
CA TYR A 87 0.37 0.06 -9.62
C TYR A 87 -0.29 0.48 -10.94
N LEU A 88 0.35 0.26 -12.08
CA LEU A 88 -0.27 0.47 -13.40
C LEU A 88 -1.47 -0.47 -13.63
N GLU A 89 -1.37 -1.73 -13.21
CA GLU A 89 -2.48 -2.68 -13.35
C GLU A 89 -3.65 -2.34 -12.42
N LEU A 90 -3.39 -1.87 -11.19
CA LEU A 90 -4.43 -1.32 -10.30
C LEU A 90 -5.12 -0.12 -10.94
N ASP A 91 -4.35 0.80 -11.52
CA ASP A 91 -4.90 1.99 -12.14
C ASP A 91 -5.74 1.66 -13.37
N ALA A 92 -5.34 0.66 -14.16
CA ALA A 92 -6.13 0.15 -15.29
C ALA A 92 -7.47 -0.46 -14.83
N VAL A 93 -7.49 -1.22 -13.72
CA VAL A 93 -8.74 -1.71 -13.13
C VAL A 93 -9.63 -0.54 -12.72
N HIS A 94 -9.06 0.44 -12.01
CA HIS A 94 -9.80 1.63 -11.59
C HIS A 94 -10.34 2.44 -12.77
N GLU A 95 -9.57 2.60 -13.85
CA GLU A 95 -10.04 3.26 -15.07
C GLU A 95 -11.23 2.51 -15.69
N SER A 96 -11.10 1.18 -15.89
CA SER A 96 -12.17 0.37 -16.52
C SER A 96 -13.47 0.34 -15.72
N ARG A 97 -13.38 0.58 -14.41
CA ARG A 97 -14.51 0.59 -13.48
C ARG A 97 -14.98 2.00 -13.10
N GLY A 98 -14.36 3.05 -13.64
CA GLY A 98 -14.70 4.43 -13.29
C GLY A 98 -14.37 4.81 -11.84
N VAL A 99 -13.49 4.06 -11.16
CA VAL A 99 -13.09 4.32 -9.78
C VAL A 99 -12.21 5.56 -9.72
N ARG A 100 -12.64 6.52 -8.91
CA ARG A 100 -11.99 7.81 -8.64
C ARG A 100 -11.96 8.04 -7.13
N GLY A 101 -10.95 8.76 -6.66
CA GLY A 101 -10.81 9.03 -5.24
C GLY A 101 -9.41 9.45 -4.86
N ALA A 102 -9.24 9.75 -3.57
CA ALA A 102 -7.95 10.12 -3.02
C ALA A 102 -6.97 8.93 -3.05
N LEU A 103 -5.68 9.26 -2.95
CA LEU A 103 -4.61 8.29 -2.79
C LEU A 103 -3.86 8.61 -1.49
N VAL A 104 -3.70 7.63 -0.62
CA VAL A 104 -3.19 7.86 0.73
C VAL A 104 -2.06 6.88 1.04
N GLU A 105 -1.05 7.36 1.78
CA GLU A 105 -0.05 6.49 2.40
C GLU A 105 0.15 6.86 3.88
N ILE A 106 0.18 5.84 4.73
CA ILE A 106 0.66 5.92 6.11
C ILE A 106 2.11 5.42 6.14
N GLY A 107 3.00 6.21 6.74
CA GLY A 107 4.44 5.97 6.77
C GLY A 107 5.07 6.33 5.43
N VAL A 108 5.38 7.62 5.22
CA VAL A 108 5.97 8.10 3.96
C VAL A 108 7.47 8.32 4.05
N PHE A 109 8.02 8.49 5.26
CA PHE A 109 9.44 8.72 5.51
C PHE A 109 10.01 9.89 4.68
N HIS A 110 10.73 9.59 3.59
CA HIS A 110 11.28 10.58 2.64
C HIS A 110 10.58 10.53 1.26
N GLY A 111 9.57 9.67 1.13
CA GLY A 111 8.58 9.65 0.04
C GLY A 111 8.82 8.64 -1.08
N LYS A 112 9.78 7.71 -0.95
CA LYS A 112 10.15 6.78 -2.03
C LYS A 112 8.99 5.86 -2.46
N SER A 113 8.17 5.39 -1.54
CA SER A 113 6.95 4.61 -1.79
C SER A 113 5.74 5.48 -2.15
N PHE A 114 5.70 6.69 -1.60
CA PHE A 114 4.63 7.67 -1.83
C PHE A 114 4.57 8.20 -3.26
N MET A 115 5.72 8.51 -3.89
CA MET A 115 5.68 9.18 -5.20
C MET A 115 5.01 8.37 -6.31
N PRO A 116 5.26 7.06 -6.49
CA PRO A 116 4.53 6.24 -7.45
C PRO A 116 3.01 6.33 -7.29
N LEU A 117 2.54 6.32 -6.03
CA LEU A 117 1.14 6.48 -5.70
C LEU A 117 0.67 7.87 -6.16
N ALA A 118 1.37 8.93 -5.78
CA ALA A 118 1.03 10.31 -6.15
C ALA A 118 1.01 10.56 -7.67
N LEU A 119 1.92 9.92 -8.42
CA LEU A 119 2.00 10.04 -9.87
C LEU A 119 0.81 9.43 -10.62
N LEU A 120 0.06 8.50 -10.00
CA LEU A 120 -1.17 7.91 -10.56
C LEU A 120 -2.41 8.82 -10.41
N ARG A 121 -2.29 9.92 -9.67
CA ARG A 121 -3.39 10.86 -9.40
C ARG A 121 -4.01 11.40 -10.68
N GLN A 122 -5.33 11.49 -10.70
CA GLN A 122 -6.10 12.07 -11.81
C GLN A 122 -6.53 13.51 -11.51
N PRO A 123 -6.89 14.33 -12.52
CA PRO A 123 -7.45 15.66 -12.30
C PRO A 123 -8.60 15.66 -11.29
N GLY A 124 -8.49 16.48 -10.24
CA GLY A 124 -9.48 16.58 -9.17
C GLY A 124 -9.27 15.61 -7.99
N GLU A 125 -8.41 14.60 -8.11
CA GLU A 125 -8.02 13.75 -6.99
C GLU A 125 -6.94 14.43 -6.14
N ARG A 126 -6.90 14.04 -4.86
CA ARG A 126 -5.90 14.48 -3.88
C ARG A 126 -5.04 13.32 -3.41
N CYS A 127 -3.84 13.64 -2.95
CA CYS A 127 -2.97 12.73 -2.25
C CYS A 127 -2.82 13.16 -0.79
N VAL A 128 -2.78 12.18 0.12
CA VAL A 128 -2.53 12.43 1.55
C VAL A 128 -1.34 11.60 1.99
N ALA A 129 -0.31 12.27 2.51
CA ALA A 129 0.85 11.66 3.15
C ALA A 129 0.68 11.75 4.66
N ILE A 130 0.83 10.64 5.38
CA ILE A 130 0.65 10.57 6.83
C ILE A 130 1.95 10.02 7.43
N ASP A 131 2.58 10.77 8.32
CA ASP A 131 3.81 10.35 9.01
C ASP A 131 3.97 11.12 10.32
N CYS A 132 4.72 10.57 11.27
CA CYS A 132 5.09 11.29 12.49
C CYS A 132 6.29 12.23 12.29
N PHE A 133 7.07 12.05 11.21
CA PHE A 133 8.30 12.79 10.87
C PHE A 133 9.17 13.06 12.09
N GLU A 134 9.27 14.29 12.56
CA GLU A 134 10.13 14.67 13.68
C GLU A 134 9.62 14.19 15.06
N ASP A 135 8.33 13.81 15.20
CA ASP A 135 7.78 13.26 16.44
C ASP A 135 8.16 11.79 16.65
N GLN A 136 9.42 11.59 17.05
CA GLN A 136 9.98 10.28 17.33
C GLN A 136 9.41 9.62 18.60
N SER A 137 8.53 10.30 19.36
CA SER A 137 7.81 9.66 20.47
C SER A 137 6.70 8.72 19.97
N ALA A 138 6.15 8.99 18.78
CA ALA A 138 5.19 8.14 18.11
C ALA A 138 5.84 6.94 17.38
N ASN A 139 7.14 7.03 17.06
CA ASN A 139 7.92 5.98 16.41
C ASN A 139 8.34 4.87 17.39
N THR A 140 7.41 3.98 17.72
CA THR A 140 7.60 2.99 18.79
C THR A 140 8.55 1.84 18.45
N ASP A 141 8.75 1.53 17.16
CA ASP A 141 9.63 0.44 16.72
C ASP A 141 11.02 0.90 16.23
N ARG A 142 11.21 2.22 16.04
CA ARG A 142 12.46 2.84 15.57
C ARG A 142 12.91 2.35 14.19
N SER A 143 11.96 1.94 13.35
CA SER A 143 12.21 1.40 12.00
C SER A 143 12.68 2.46 10.98
N GLY A 144 12.47 3.75 11.26
CA GLY A 144 13.01 4.87 10.48
C GLY A 144 12.75 6.24 11.11
N GLU A 145 13.59 7.23 10.82
CA GLU A 145 13.45 8.63 11.29
C GLU A 145 13.11 9.54 10.10
N GLY A 146 11.83 9.74 9.82
CA GLY A 146 11.35 10.59 8.72
C GLY A 146 11.77 12.05 8.88
N ASP A 147 11.84 12.76 7.75
CA ASP A 147 12.19 14.18 7.68
C ASP A 147 11.21 14.88 6.75
N ALA A 148 10.37 15.77 7.31
CA ALA A 148 9.30 16.42 6.57
C ALA A 148 9.85 17.34 5.47
N VAL A 149 11.00 17.98 5.70
CA VAL A 149 11.66 18.87 4.75
C VAL A 149 12.22 18.07 3.57
N ALA A 150 12.88 16.94 3.86
CA ALA A 150 13.39 16.03 2.84
C ALA A 150 12.24 15.43 2.01
N PHE A 151 11.16 15.00 2.67
CA PHE A 151 9.95 14.50 2.02
C PHE A 151 9.41 15.52 1.01
N ARG A 152 9.12 16.77 1.44
CA ARG A 152 8.58 17.80 0.54
C ARG A 152 9.53 18.14 -0.60
N LYS A 153 10.84 18.24 -0.32
CA LYS A 153 11.85 18.46 -1.37
C LYS A 153 11.82 17.35 -2.42
N ASN A 154 11.67 16.09 -2.00
CA ASN A 154 11.60 14.96 -2.90
C ASN A 154 10.30 14.97 -3.71
N VAL A 155 9.15 15.32 -3.09
CA VAL A 155 7.88 15.49 -3.81
C VAL A 155 8.07 16.47 -4.97
N ASP A 156 8.58 17.66 -4.66
CA ASP A 156 8.79 18.71 -5.66
C ASP A 156 9.74 18.29 -6.77
N ALA A 157 10.83 17.61 -6.41
CA ALA A 157 11.80 17.10 -7.38
C ALA A 157 11.19 16.03 -8.29
N THR A 158 10.39 15.10 -7.73
CA THR A 158 9.73 14.05 -8.49
C THR A 158 8.66 14.60 -9.41
N MET A 159 7.82 15.53 -8.95
CA MET A 159 6.79 16.13 -9.80
C MET A 159 7.42 16.90 -10.96
N ARG A 160 8.53 17.61 -10.75
CA ARG A 160 9.29 18.25 -11.85
C ARG A 160 9.92 17.26 -12.82
N ALA A 161 10.40 16.12 -12.34
CA ALA A 161 11.12 15.14 -13.15
C ALA A 161 10.19 14.18 -13.91
N CYS A 162 9.04 13.84 -13.33
CA CYS A 162 8.20 12.75 -13.82
C CYS A 162 6.86 13.21 -14.39
N CYS A 163 6.37 14.41 -14.04
CA CYS A 163 5.12 14.92 -14.60
C CYS A 163 5.35 15.73 -15.89
N ASP A 164 4.35 15.67 -16.76
CA ASP A 164 4.27 16.33 -18.06
C ASP A 164 3.58 17.72 -17.99
N GLY A 165 3.42 18.28 -16.79
CA GLY A 165 2.84 19.61 -16.56
C GLY A 165 1.31 19.70 -16.70
N GLY A 166 0.62 18.61 -17.03
CA GLY A 166 -0.82 18.62 -17.31
C GLY A 166 -1.73 18.70 -16.07
N CYS A 167 -1.74 17.68 -15.21
CA CYS A 167 -2.75 17.51 -14.15
C CYS A 167 -2.32 17.95 -12.75
N ASP A 168 -1.12 18.53 -12.61
CA ASP A 168 -0.48 18.94 -11.35
C ASP A 168 -0.59 20.45 -11.08
N ALA A 169 -1.38 21.18 -11.88
CA ALA A 169 -1.51 22.63 -11.82
C ALA A 169 -2.28 23.15 -10.59
N ARG A 170 -2.93 22.29 -9.79
CA ARG A 170 -3.58 22.72 -8.55
C ARG A 170 -2.59 22.62 -7.39
N GLU A 171 -2.34 23.72 -6.70
CA GLU A 171 -1.46 23.74 -5.50
C GLU A 171 -2.00 22.86 -4.34
N ASP A 172 -3.30 22.54 -4.33
CA ASP A 172 -3.97 21.79 -3.25
C ASP A 172 -4.03 20.27 -3.47
N TRP A 173 -3.20 19.73 -4.38
CA TRP A 173 -3.23 18.30 -4.70
C TRP A 173 -2.67 17.41 -3.58
N LEU A 174 -1.80 17.93 -2.73
CA LEU A 174 -1.14 17.20 -1.63
C LEU A 174 -1.55 17.78 -0.28
N ALA A 175 -1.97 16.91 0.63
CA ALA A 175 -2.04 17.19 2.06
C ALA A 175 -1.01 16.33 2.80
N VAL A 176 -0.33 16.93 3.79
CA VAL A 176 0.59 16.22 4.68
C VAL A 176 0.01 16.28 6.09
N LEU A 177 -0.24 15.12 6.67
CA LEU A 177 -0.70 14.96 8.05
C LEU A 177 0.49 14.49 8.89
N GLU A 178 1.09 15.43 9.60
CA GLU A 178 2.21 15.19 10.52
C GLU A 178 1.63 14.71 11.87
N THR A 179 1.35 13.41 11.97
CA THR A 179 0.62 12.80 13.11
C THR A 179 0.98 11.33 13.31
N ASP A 180 0.81 10.86 14.54
CA ASP A 180 0.63 9.44 14.82
C ASP A 180 -0.66 8.95 14.13
N SER A 181 -0.53 7.98 13.21
CA SER A 181 -1.65 7.44 12.44
C SER A 181 -2.68 6.72 13.31
N ARG A 182 -2.27 6.21 14.49
CA ARG A 182 -3.18 5.52 15.43
C ARG A 182 -4.30 6.43 15.91
N LEU A 183 -4.04 7.74 16.02
CA LEU A 183 -5.05 8.73 16.41
C LEU A 183 -6.17 8.86 15.37
N LEU A 184 -5.88 8.56 14.12
CA LEU A 184 -6.88 8.60 13.04
C LEU A 184 -7.85 7.42 13.11
N ALA A 185 -7.52 6.35 13.83
CA ALA A 185 -8.43 5.22 14.04
C ALA A 185 -9.61 5.62 14.94
N ASP A 186 -9.36 6.52 15.90
CA ASP A 186 -10.36 7.08 16.81
C ASP A 186 -11.10 8.26 16.18
N ASP A 187 -10.37 9.16 15.47
CA ASP A 187 -10.97 10.24 14.70
C ASP A 187 -10.36 10.39 13.29
N ALA A 188 -11.06 9.85 12.30
CA ALA A 188 -10.69 10.01 10.90
C ALA A 188 -11.09 11.37 10.28
N SER A 189 -11.58 12.35 11.06
CA SER A 189 -11.96 13.68 10.53
C SER A 189 -10.84 14.41 9.80
N PRO A 190 -9.57 14.40 10.28
CA PRO A 190 -8.48 15.07 9.58
C PRO A 190 -8.20 14.42 8.22
N LEU A 191 -8.20 13.08 8.19
CA LEU A 191 -8.01 12.31 6.95
C LEU A 191 -9.14 12.58 5.95
N ARG A 192 -10.41 12.55 6.38
CA ARG A 192 -11.55 12.83 5.50
C ARG A 192 -11.48 14.24 4.91
N ALA A 193 -11.13 15.23 5.72
CA ALA A 193 -10.98 16.61 5.27
C ALA A 193 -9.83 16.77 4.26
N ALA A 194 -8.68 16.15 4.54
CA ALA A 194 -7.51 16.17 3.65
C ALA A 194 -7.80 15.47 2.31
N ALA A 195 -8.35 14.25 2.36
CA ALA A 195 -8.64 13.44 1.19
C ALA A 195 -9.76 14.03 0.32
N GLY A 196 -10.79 14.62 0.94
CA GLY A 196 -11.94 15.21 0.26
C GLY A 196 -12.82 14.23 -0.53
N SER A 197 -12.49 12.94 -0.51
CA SER A 197 -13.20 11.86 -1.20
C SER A 197 -12.78 10.51 -0.60
N PRO A 198 -13.55 9.43 -0.83
CA PRO A 198 -13.10 8.08 -0.48
C PRO A 198 -11.75 7.73 -1.13
N VAL A 199 -10.95 6.93 -0.43
CA VAL A 199 -9.59 6.58 -0.87
C VAL A 199 -9.62 5.40 -1.85
N ARG A 200 -9.18 5.59 -3.09
CA ARG A 200 -9.13 4.49 -4.09
C ARG A 200 -7.87 3.63 -3.98
N LEU A 201 -6.77 4.20 -3.50
CA LEU A 201 -5.51 3.49 -3.26
C LEU A 201 -4.95 3.94 -1.91
N PHE A 202 -4.86 3.00 -0.97
CA PHE A 202 -4.38 3.24 0.39
C PHE A 202 -3.16 2.35 0.65
N SER A 203 -1.98 2.94 0.81
CA SER A 203 -0.75 2.25 1.17
C SER A 203 -0.53 2.34 2.69
N ILE A 204 -0.13 1.25 3.32
CA ILE A 204 0.18 1.17 4.76
C ILE A 204 1.61 0.65 4.90
N ASP A 205 2.49 1.51 5.39
CA ASP A 205 3.93 1.28 5.63
C ASP A 205 4.36 2.02 6.91
N GLY A 206 3.48 1.99 7.92
CA GLY A 206 3.64 2.70 9.19
C GLY A 206 4.51 1.96 10.21
N CYS A 207 4.06 1.92 11.46
CA CYS A 207 4.77 1.18 12.50
C CYS A 207 4.47 -0.33 12.42
N HIS A 208 5.50 -1.13 12.63
CA HIS A 208 5.51 -2.58 12.47
C HIS A 208 5.00 -3.36 13.69
N THR A 209 4.42 -2.68 14.69
CA THR A 209 3.75 -3.37 15.81
C THR A 209 2.36 -3.85 15.39
N ALA A 210 1.88 -4.90 16.07
CA ALA A 210 0.54 -5.44 15.80
C ALA A 210 -0.56 -4.41 16.07
N GLU A 211 -0.43 -3.66 17.15
CA GLU A 211 -1.41 -2.65 17.57
C GLU A 211 -1.47 -1.50 16.55
N ALA A 212 -0.32 -1.00 16.09
CA ALA A 212 -0.28 0.08 15.11
C ALA A 212 -0.82 -0.38 13.75
N THR A 213 -0.40 -1.56 13.28
CA THR A 213 -0.90 -2.13 12.03
C THR A 213 -2.42 -2.32 12.07
N ALA A 214 -2.96 -2.83 13.18
CA ALA A 214 -4.40 -3.02 13.32
C ALA A 214 -5.18 -1.69 13.31
N ALA A 215 -4.61 -0.64 13.93
CA ALA A 215 -5.16 0.71 13.87
C ALA A 215 -5.13 1.28 12.44
N ASP A 216 -4.02 1.15 11.73
CA ASP A 216 -3.87 1.63 10.35
C ASP A 216 -4.83 0.92 9.38
N LEU A 217 -5.02 -0.39 9.54
CA LEU A 217 -6.01 -1.15 8.76
C LEU A 217 -7.44 -0.69 9.06
N ARG A 218 -7.74 -0.29 10.30
CA ARG A 218 -9.03 0.30 10.67
C ARG A 218 -9.23 1.67 10.02
N VAL A 219 -8.19 2.51 9.98
CA VAL A 219 -8.20 3.79 9.25
C VAL A 219 -8.46 3.56 7.77
N ALA A 220 -7.67 2.69 7.14
CA ALA A 220 -7.76 2.41 5.71
C ALA A 220 -9.12 1.82 5.34
N SER A 221 -9.60 0.82 6.07
CA SER A 221 -10.91 0.22 5.83
C SER A 221 -12.04 1.24 5.98
N ASN A 222 -11.98 2.16 6.94
CA ASN A 222 -13.07 3.13 7.12
C ASN A 222 -13.05 4.28 6.08
N ALA A 223 -11.89 4.59 5.49
CA ALA A 223 -11.72 5.68 4.54
C ALA A 223 -11.78 5.26 3.07
N MET A 224 -11.65 3.96 2.77
CA MET A 224 -11.53 3.48 1.40
C MET A 224 -12.82 3.59 0.58
N HIS A 225 -12.65 3.76 -0.72
CA HIS A 225 -13.68 3.58 -1.73
C HIS A 225 -14.21 2.12 -1.71
N PRO A 226 -15.50 1.86 -1.99
CA PRO A 226 -16.06 0.49 -2.03
C PRO A 226 -15.35 -0.44 -3.03
N GLU A 227 -14.78 0.14 -4.08
CA GLU A 227 -13.93 -0.55 -5.07
C GLU A 227 -12.46 -0.14 -4.96
N GLY A 228 -12.01 0.34 -3.80
CA GLY A 228 -10.61 0.72 -3.56
C GLY A 228 -9.73 -0.47 -3.20
N VAL A 229 -8.43 -0.21 -3.11
CA VAL A 229 -7.41 -1.19 -2.71
C VAL A 229 -6.59 -0.66 -1.55
N VAL A 230 -6.34 -1.54 -0.58
CA VAL A 230 -5.35 -1.37 0.48
C VAL A 230 -4.11 -2.19 0.15
N VAL A 231 -2.93 -1.58 0.24
CA VAL A 231 -1.63 -2.23 0.05
C VAL A 231 -0.92 -2.21 1.39
N LEU A 232 -0.78 -3.36 2.02
CA LEU A 232 -0.10 -3.50 3.31
C LEU A 232 1.34 -3.94 3.08
N ASP A 233 2.29 -3.12 3.51
CA ASP A 233 3.71 -3.46 3.43
C ASP A 233 4.14 -4.44 4.51
N ASP A 234 5.28 -5.11 4.29
CA ASP A 234 6.01 -5.90 5.28
C ASP A 234 5.25 -7.03 6.01
N ALA A 235 4.06 -7.38 5.54
CA ALA A 235 3.24 -8.48 6.08
C ALA A 235 3.94 -9.87 6.05
N PHE A 236 5.02 -10.02 5.30
CA PHE A 236 5.85 -11.23 5.32
C PHE A 236 7.32 -10.95 5.61
N ASN A 237 7.64 -9.76 6.12
CA ASN A 237 8.98 -9.42 6.53
C ASN A 237 9.25 -10.07 7.92
N PRO A 238 10.20 -11.01 8.03
CA PRO A 238 10.43 -11.72 9.29
C PRO A 238 11.04 -10.85 10.39
N ASP A 239 11.58 -9.68 10.04
CA ASP A 239 12.03 -8.69 11.03
C ASP A 239 10.82 -7.97 11.68
N TRP A 240 9.67 -7.99 11.02
CA TRP A 240 8.45 -7.24 11.38
C TRP A 240 7.21 -8.15 11.53
N PRO A 241 7.25 -9.19 12.39
CA PRO A 241 6.13 -10.12 12.56
C PRO A 241 4.86 -9.45 13.14
N GLY A 242 4.99 -8.25 13.71
CA GLY A 242 3.85 -7.48 14.19
C GLY A 242 2.88 -7.11 13.07
N VAL A 243 3.35 -6.91 11.84
CA VAL A 243 2.48 -6.51 10.72
C VAL A 243 1.48 -7.61 10.35
N VAL A 244 1.94 -8.86 10.20
CA VAL A 244 1.03 -9.97 9.94
C VAL A 244 0.11 -10.24 11.12
N THR A 245 0.62 -10.10 12.34
CA THR A 245 -0.16 -10.28 13.58
C THR A 245 -1.30 -9.25 13.64
N GLY A 246 -0.99 -7.97 13.43
CA GLY A 246 -1.97 -6.88 13.41
C GLY A 246 -3.02 -7.02 12.31
N LEU A 247 -2.67 -7.59 11.15
CA LEU A 247 -3.66 -7.93 10.12
C LEU A 247 -4.69 -8.95 10.60
N PHE A 248 -4.25 -9.99 11.30
CA PHE A 248 -5.17 -11.01 11.84
C PHE A 248 -5.96 -10.49 13.04
N ASP A 249 -5.34 -9.72 13.93
CA ASP A 249 -5.99 -9.09 15.08
C ASP A 249 -7.10 -8.12 14.63
N TRP A 250 -6.79 -7.21 13.69
CA TRP A 250 -7.78 -6.32 13.09
C TRP A 250 -8.96 -7.09 12.49
N ARG A 251 -8.69 -8.17 11.75
CA ARG A 251 -9.74 -8.98 11.14
C ARG A 251 -10.63 -9.62 12.20
N GLN A 252 -10.04 -10.15 13.26
CA GLN A 252 -10.78 -10.75 14.36
C GLN A 252 -11.66 -9.70 15.06
N ASP A 253 -11.10 -8.53 15.39
CA ASP A 253 -11.82 -7.40 15.98
C ASP A 253 -13.06 -7.00 15.17
N VAL A 254 -12.90 -6.89 13.85
CA VAL A 254 -14.01 -6.54 12.94
C VAL A 254 -15.09 -7.62 12.98
N LEU A 255 -14.71 -8.90 12.87
CA LEU A 255 -15.67 -10.01 12.90
C LEU A 255 -16.41 -10.09 14.24
N GLU A 256 -15.72 -9.90 15.36
CA GLU A 256 -16.35 -9.87 16.69
C GLU A 256 -17.29 -8.68 16.84
N THR A 257 -16.89 -7.51 16.34
CA THR A 257 -17.73 -6.30 16.35
C THR A 257 -19.00 -6.50 15.54
N LEU A 258 -18.90 -7.09 14.35
CA LEU A 258 -20.04 -7.42 13.51
C LEU A 258 -20.95 -8.44 14.18
N ALA A 259 -20.39 -9.50 14.78
CA ALA A 259 -21.16 -10.49 15.51
C ALA A 259 -21.95 -9.87 16.67
N LYS A 260 -21.31 -9.02 17.49
CA LYS A 260 -21.96 -8.29 18.60
C LYS A 260 -23.12 -7.42 18.12
N LYS A 261 -22.96 -6.69 16.99
CA LYS A 261 -24.02 -5.87 16.39
C LYS A 261 -25.22 -6.72 15.94
N THR A 262 -24.97 -7.86 15.32
CA THR A 262 -26.03 -8.80 14.88
C THR A 262 -26.80 -9.38 16.07
N PHE A 263 -26.11 -9.75 17.16
CA PHE A 263 -26.77 -10.22 18.38
C PHE A 263 -27.64 -9.12 19.03
N ALA A 264 -27.15 -7.87 19.09
CA ALA A 264 -27.92 -6.75 19.63
C ALA A 264 -29.19 -6.47 18.80
N ALA A 265 -29.10 -6.50 17.47
CA ALA A 265 -30.26 -6.31 16.59
C ALA A 265 -31.34 -7.40 16.78
N ASN A 266 -30.92 -8.65 17.00
CA ASN A 266 -31.81 -9.78 17.23
C ASN A 266 -32.44 -9.79 18.64
N ASP A 267 -31.78 -9.26 19.67
CA ASP A 267 -32.40 -9.08 21.01
C ASP A 267 -33.50 -8.01 20.96
N VAL A 268 -33.29 -6.94 20.19
CA VAL A 268 -34.30 -5.89 19.97
C VAL A 268 -35.51 -6.44 19.21
N SER A 269 -35.31 -7.28 18.17
CA SER A 269 -36.43 -7.88 17.43
C SER A 269 -37.20 -8.91 18.26
N ARG A 270 -36.53 -9.70 19.12
CA ARG A 270 -37.18 -10.66 20.03
C ARG A 270 -38.03 -10.03 21.13
N ARG A 271 -37.90 -8.73 21.40
CA ARG A 271 -38.81 -7.98 22.28
C ARG A 271 -40.13 -7.58 21.59
N GLY A 272 -40.33 -7.96 20.33
CA GLY A 272 -41.60 -7.82 19.61
C GLY A 272 -42.15 -9.17 19.11
N GLY A 273 -43.01 -9.81 19.90
CA GLY A 273 -43.95 -10.87 19.48
C GLY A 273 -43.36 -12.24 19.08
N PRO A 274 -43.98 -13.38 19.46
CA PRO A 274 -43.43 -14.70 19.19
C PRO A 274 -43.85 -15.21 17.81
N ASN A 275 -42.94 -15.15 16.84
CA ASN A 275 -42.82 -16.13 15.76
C ASN A 275 -41.60 -15.79 14.91
N ASP A 276 -40.49 -16.51 15.11
CA ASP A 276 -39.93 -17.27 13.99
C ASP A 276 -38.82 -18.23 14.43
N THR A 277 -38.87 -19.39 13.79
CA THR A 277 -38.00 -20.57 13.91
C THR A 277 -36.52 -20.26 13.74
N LEU A 278 -35.72 -20.76 14.67
CA LEU A 278 -34.26 -20.84 14.59
C LEU A 278 -33.85 -21.87 13.53
N VAL A 279 -33.36 -21.38 12.38
CA VAL A 279 -32.53 -22.18 11.48
C VAL A 279 -31.08 -21.89 11.84
N ALA A 280 -30.44 -22.89 12.47
CA ALA A 280 -29.00 -22.93 12.65
C ALA A 280 -28.38 -23.40 11.33
N ASP A 281 -27.91 -22.45 10.50
CA ASP A 281 -26.85 -22.60 9.50
C ASP A 281 -26.67 -21.27 8.75
N GLY A 282 -25.51 -20.61 8.88
CA GLY A 282 -25.16 -19.40 8.10
C GLY A 282 -25.52 -18.05 8.75
N ILE A 283 -24.70 -17.61 9.71
CA ILE A 283 -24.89 -16.34 10.43
C ILE A 283 -24.69 -15.14 9.48
N GLY A 284 -25.60 -14.17 9.54
CA GLY A 284 -25.62 -12.88 8.81
C GLY A 284 -24.47 -11.91 9.09
N VAL A 285 -23.23 -12.40 9.02
CA VAL A 285 -21.98 -11.63 9.02
C VAL A 285 -21.65 -11.13 7.60
N SER A 286 -22.29 -11.71 6.56
CA SER A 286 -21.96 -11.45 5.16
C SER A 286 -22.28 -10.04 4.68
N SER A 287 -23.37 -9.41 5.16
CA SER A 287 -23.70 -8.04 4.75
C SER A 287 -22.71 -7.03 5.31
N GLY A 288 -22.46 -7.07 6.63
CA GLY A 288 -21.53 -6.13 7.27
C GLY A 288 -20.08 -6.33 6.87
N TRP A 289 -19.62 -7.57 6.62
CA TRP A 289 -18.26 -7.81 6.16
C TRP A 289 -18.00 -7.25 4.76
N ASN A 290 -19.00 -7.16 3.89
CA ASN A 290 -18.82 -6.53 2.58
C ASN A 290 -18.51 -5.03 2.69
N ASP A 291 -18.99 -4.37 3.75
CA ASP A 291 -18.86 -2.93 3.94
C ASP A 291 -17.54 -2.51 4.60
N VAL A 292 -16.97 -3.37 5.47
CA VAL A 292 -15.77 -3.04 6.27
C VAL A 292 -14.66 -4.10 6.18
N GLY A 293 -14.93 -5.24 5.57
CA GLY A 293 -13.95 -6.32 5.40
C GLY A 293 -12.91 -5.99 4.34
N LEU A 294 -11.76 -6.64 4.48
CA LEU A 294 -10.66 -6.61 3.52
C LEU A 294 -10.25 -8.05 3.21
N GLU A 295 -10.16 -8.37 1.92
CA GLU A 295 -9.80 -9.69 1.44
C GLU A 295 -8.60 -9.64 0.50
N PRO A 296 -7.63 -10.56 0.65
CA PRO A 296 -6.45 -10.55 -0.17
C PRO A 296 -6.75 -11.09 -1.57
N PHE A 297 -6.09 -10.48 -2.56
CA PHE A 297 -6.14 -10.94 -3.95
C PHE A 297 -4.76 -11.10 -4.57
N ALA A 298 -3.73 -10.44 -4.04
CA ALA A 298 -2.37 -10.57 -4.52
C ALA A 298 -1.34 -10.40 -3.40
N ILE A 299 -0.17 -11.03 -3.58
CA ILE A 299 0.99 -10.92 -2.71
C ILE A 299 2.22 -10.72 -3.59
N GLY A 300 3.04 -9.72 -3.31
CA GLY A 300 4.24 -9.45 -4.12
C GLY A 300 5.12 -8.40 -3.49
N PHE A 301 6.43 -8.52 -3.65
CA PHE A 301 7.38 -7.48 -3.22
C PHE A 301 7.27 -7.09 -1.73
N GLY A 302 6.96 -8.06 -0.86
CA GLY A 302 6.74 -7.82 0.58
C GLY A 302 5.31 -7.38 0.94
N LYS A 303 4.50 -7.02 -0.06
CA LYS A 303 3.16 -6.44 0.12
C LYS A 303 2.03 -7.45 -0.03
N VAL A 304 0.96 -7.22 0.73
CA VAL A 304 -0.35 -7.86 0.54
C VAL A 304 -1.32 -6.84 -0.02
N PHE A 305 -1.98 -7.19 -1.11
CA PHE A 305 -3.00 -6.37 -1.74
C PHE A 305 -4.39 -6.86 -1.32
N LEU A 306 -5.15 -5.96 -0.71
CA LEU A 306 -6.44 -6.20 -0.08
C LEU A 306 -7.50 -5.30 -0.73
N CYS A 307 -8.74 -5.77 -0.79
CA CYS A 307 -9.88 -4.97 -1.27
C CYS A 307 -11.19 -5.45 -0.63
N ARG A 308 -12.31 -4.79 -0.95
CA ARG A 308 -13.61 -5.26 -0.49
C ARG A 308 -13.96 -6.63 -1.07
N PRO A 309 -14.66 -7.50 -0.31
CA PRO A 309 -15.08 -8.82 -0.81
C PRO A 309 -15.82 -8.74 -2.16
N ALA A 310 -16.68 -7.73 -2.34
CA ALA A 310 -17.50 -7.55 -3.54
C ALA A 310 -16.71 -7.38 -4.85
N VAL A 311 -15.46 -6.90 -4.78
CA VAL A 311 -14.62 -6.64 -5.97
C VAL A 311 -13.38 -7.55 -6.04
N ARG A 312 -13.16 -8.39 -5.03
CA ARG A 312 -11.96 -9.21 -4.87
C ARG A 312 -11.70 -10.14 -6.06
N ASP A 313 -12.73 -10.79 -6.57
CA ASP A 313 -12.57 -11.71 -7.69
C ASP A 313 -12.17 -11.01 -8.99
N ALA A 314 -12.60 -9.75 -9.18
CA ALA A 314 -12.20 -8.96 -10.35
C ALA A 314 -10.73 -8.54 -10.28
N TYR A 315 -10.26 -8.10 -9.12
CA TYR A 315 -8.84 -7.80 -8.92
C TYR A 315 -7.98 -9.06 -9.07
N PHE A 316 -8.39 -10.18 -8.45
CA PHE A 316 -7.69 -11.45 -8.57
C PHE A 316 -7.61 -11.93 -10.03
N ALA A 317 -8.72 -11.90 -10.77
CA ALA A 317 -8.76 -12.30 -12.17
C ALA A 317 -7.83 -11.43 -13.02
N ARG A 318 -7.82 -10.10 -12.78
CA ARG A 318 -6.91 -9.20 -13.49
C ARG A 318 -5.45 -9.52 -13.19
N PHE A 319 -5.09 -9.62 -11.92
CA PHE A 319 -3.70 -9.83 -11.49
C PHE A 319 -3.17 -11.21 -11.90
N LYS A 320 -4.05 -12.22 -11.94
CA LYS A 320 -3.71 -13.55 -12.46
C LYS A 320 -3.45 -13.52 -13.97
N ARG A 321 -4.28 -12.82 -14.76
CA ARG A 321 -4.14 -12.74 -16.23
C ARG A 321 -2.94 -11.93 -16.74
N VAL A 322 -2.34 -11.08 -15.90
CA VAL A 322 -1.09 -10.39 -16.26
C VAL A 322 0.00 -11.39 -16.71
N ASP A 323 -0.07 -12.64 -16.26
CA ASP A 323 0.74 -13.77 -16.74
C ASP A 323 0.37 -14.26 -18.15
N GLU A 324 -0.91 -14.57 -18.38
CA GLU A 324 -1.43 -15.20 -19.62
C GLU A 324 -1.27 -14.33 -20.87
N GLU A 325 -1.45 -13.01 -20.73
CA GLU A 325 -1.42 -12.08 -21.87
C GLU A 325 0.00 -11.62 -22.28
N ARG A 326 1.02 -11.83 -21.43
CA ARG A 326 2.33 -11.16 -21.58
C ARG A 326 3.56 -12.05 -21.59
N GLY A 327 3.40 -13.37 -21.45
CA GLY A 327 4.44 -14.39 -21.62
C GLY A 327 5.84 -13.96 -21.16
N ASP A 328 6.09 -13.96 -19.84
CA ASP A 328 7.38 -13.77 -19.13
C ASP A 328 8.32 -12.60 -19.54
N ALA A 329 8.04 -11.86 -20.61
CA ALA A 329 9.01 -10.93 -21.20
C ALA A 329 9.28 -9.70 -20.31
N PHE A 330 8.40 -9.44 -19.35
CA PHE A 330 8.43 -8.23 -18.54
C PHE A 330 8.12 -8.48 -17.05
N GLY A 331 8.63 -9.55 -16.42
CA GLY A 331 8.84 -9.70 -14.95
C GLY A 331 7.66 -9.51 -13.97
N ALA A 332 6.46 -9.18 -14.44
CA ALA A 332 5.25 -8.90 -13.67
C ALA A 332 4.25 -10.05 -13.70
N ALA A 333 4.67 -11.24 -14.12
CA ALA A 333 3.82 -12.42 -14.10
C ALA A 333 3.59 -12.88 -12.65
N ALA A 334 2.35 -13.26 -12.35
CA ALA A 334 2.08 -14.02 -11.14
C ALA A 334 2.79 -15.37 -11.27
N ARG A 335 3.75 -15.66 -10.37
CA ARG A 335 4.53 -16.91 -10.40
C ARG A 335 3.68 -18.14 -10.09
N LYS A 336 2.69 -17.96 -9.21
CA LYS A 336 1.78 -19.01 -8.74
C LYS A 336 0.53 -18.39 -8.14
N THR A 337 -0.44 -19.26 -7.86
CA THR A 337 -1.51 -18.95 -6.91
C THR A 337 -1.20 -19.63 -5.57
N ALA A 338 -1.50 -18.97 -4.46
CA ALA A 338 -1.46 -19.55 -3.11
C ALA A 338 -2.71 -19.13 -2.33
N GLU A 339 -3.04 -19.84 -1.25
CA GLU A 339 -4.12 -19.41 -0.36
C GLU A 339 -3.55 -18.55 0.79
N PHE A 340 -4.20 -17.42 1.04
CA PHE A 340 -3.94 -16.57 2.21
C PHE A 340 -5.27 -16.05 2.74
N MET A 341 -5.47 -16.10 4.07
CA MET A 341 -6.74 -15.77 4.72
C MET A 341 -7.96 -16.50 4.11
N ARG A 342 -7.79 -17.77 3.72
CA ARG A 342 -8.80 -18.61 3.03
C ARG A 342 -9.29 -18.06 1.69
N ARG A 343 -8.47 -17.22 1.04
CA ARG A 343 -8.73 -16.71 -0.31
C ARG A 343 -7.54 -17.06 -1.21
N PRO A 344 -7.77 -17.45 -2.48
CA PRO A 344 -6.66 -17.57 -3.41
C PRO A 344 -5.97 -16.21 -3.58
N CYS A 345 -4.71 -16.18 -3.97
CA CYS A 345 -3.94 -14.94 -4.14
C CYS A 345 -2.97 -15.14 -5.30
N ALA A 346 -2.87 -14.14 -6.18
CA ALA A 346 -1.83 -14.10 -7.19
C ALA A 346 -0.49 -13.77 -6.51
N VAL A 347 0.52 -14.63 -6.64
CA VAL A 347 1.80 -14.47 -5.95
C VAL A 347 2.88 -14.05 -6.95
N PHE A 348 3.36 -12.83 -6.81
CA PHE A 348 4.46 -12.25 -7.60
C PHE A 348 5.80 -12.54 -6.92
N ARG A 349 6.91 -12.09 -7.52
CA ARG A 349 8.24 -12.22 -6.88
C ARG A 349 8.25 -11.52 -5.52
N HIS A 350 8.82 -12.18 -4.51
CA HIS A 350 9.22 -11.50 -3.27
C HIS A 350 10.53 -10.82 -3.63
N GLY A 351 10.57 -9.48 -3.66
CA GLY A 351 11.74 -8.69 -4.09
C GLY A 351 12.95 -8.89 -3.17
N TRP A 352 13.44 -7.82 -2.56
CA TRP A 352 14.61 -7.81 -1.69
C TRP A 352 14.49 -8.76 -0.49
N ILE A 353 13.29 -8.95 0.08
CA ILE A 353 13.02 -9.90 1.18
C ILE A 353 13.46 -11.33 0.82
N SER A 354 13.31 -11.76 -0.43
CA SER A 354 13.82 -13.07 -0.87
C SER A 354 15.34 -13.17 -0.80
N THR A 355 16.05 -12.04 -0.95
CA THR A 355 17.51 -11.96 -0.91
C THR A 355 18.03 -11.90 0.52
N PHE A 356 17.25 -11.30 1.42
CA PHE A 356 17.63 -11.12 2.82
C PHE A 356 17.32 -12.35 3.67
N HIS A 357 16.16 -12.96 3.41
CA HIS A 357 15.55 -13.98 4.26
C HIS A 357 15.18 -15.28 3.53
N GLY A 358 15.26 -15.32 2.21
CA GLY A 358 15.10 -16.55 1.44
C GLY A 358 16.40 -17.35 1.39
N ASN A 359 16.35 -18.61 1.82
CA ASN A 359 17.08 -19.65 1.10
C ASN A 359 16.30 -19.90 -0.20
N GLU A 360 16.99 -19.94 -1.34
CA GLU A 360 16.40 -20.23 -2.66
C GLU A 360 15.48 -21.44 -2.69
#